data_AF-A0A3D2PT14-F1
#
_entry.id   AF-A0A3D2PT14-F1
#
_cell.length_a   1.000
_cell.length_b   1.000
_cell.length_c   1.000
_cell.angle_alpha   90.00
_cell.angle_beta   90.00
_cell.angle_gamma   90.00
#
_symmetry.space_group_name_H-M   'P 1'
#
loop_
_entity.id
_entity.type
_entity.pdbx_description
1 polymer ?
#
loop_
_entity_poly.entity_id
_entity_poly.type
_entity_poly.pdbx_seq_one_letter_code
_entity_poly.pdbx_strand_id
1 'polypeptide(L)'
;KNREYLQTCGLFFELSEILEKENKYIMTCILDMRYTLEETNHSRKKMEKENRILLEQSQTDALTGIPNRYRLEQHAQKVFDHAVEEKIPVAVEILD
;
A
#
# COMPACT_ATOMS: atom_id res chain seq x y z
N LYS A 1 41.66 -44.54 4.85
CA LYS A 1 42.33 -43.21 4.97
C LYS A 1 42.40 -42.43 3.66
N ASN A 2 43.29 -42.71 2.68
CA ASN A 2 43.39 -41.88 1.46
C ASN A 2 42.12 -41.99 0.56
N ARG A 3 41.57 -43.20 0.42
CA ARG A 3 40.37 -43.45 -0.41
C ARG A 3 39.09 -42.78 0.11
N GLU A 4 38.86 -42.85 1.43
CA GLU A 4 37.73 -42.18 2.07
C GLU A 4 37.86 -40.66 1.97
N TYR A 5 39.07 -40.12 2.18
CA TYR A 5 39.34 -38.70 2.02
C TYR A 5 38.98 -38.21 0.62
N LEU A 6 39.42 -38.93 -0.43
CA LEU A 6 39.10 -38.57 -1.81
C LEU A 6 37.59 -38.65 -2.11
N GLN A 7 36.89 -39.65 -1.55
CA GLN A 7 35.43 -39.77 -1.69
C GLN A 7 34.71 -38.61 -0.99
N THR A 8 35.11 -38.25 0.22
CA THR A 8 34.54 -37.12 0.96
C THR A 8 34.80 -35.80 0.25
N CYS A 9 36.00 -35.59 -0.31
CA CYS A 9 36.29 -34.40 -1.12
C CYS A 9 35.42 -34.31 -2.38
N GLY A 10 35.18 -35.44 -3.06
CA GLY A 10 34.28 -35.49 -4.23
C GLY A 10 32.85 -35.08 -3.87
N LEU A 11 32.30 -35.68 -2.81
CA LEU A 11 30.96 -35.33 -2.31
C LEU A 11 30.86 -33.86 -1.88
N PHE A 12 31.89 -33.33 -1.21
CA PHE A 12 31.90 -31.92 -0.80
C PHE A 12 31.92 -30.97 -2.00
N PHE A 13 32.68 -31.31 -3.06
CA PHE A 13 32.71 -30.54 -4.29
C PHE A 13 31.34 -30.53 -4.97
N GLU A 14 30.71 -31.69 -5.14
CA GLU A 14 29.37 -31.81 -5.74
C GLU A 14 28.32 -31.01 -4.96
N LEU A 15 28.34 -31.10 -3.62
CA LEU A 15 27.46 -30.30 -2.76
C LEU A 15 27.71 -28.80 -2.89
N SER A 16 28.98 -28.39 -3.04
CA SER A 16 29.35 -26.98 -3.22
C SER A 16 28.83 -26.43 -4.56
N GLU A 17 28.89 -27.22 -5.63
CA GLU A 17 28.35 -26.82 -6.94
C GLU A 17 26.81 -26.69 -6.91
N ILE A 18 26.12 -27.58 -6.21
CA ILE A 18 24.66 -27.50 -6.02
C ILE A 18 24.31 -26.23 -5.25
N LEU A 19 25.01 -25.99 -4.13
CA LEU A 19 24.79 -24.81 -3.30
C LEU A 19 25.03 -23.51 -4.07
N GLU A 20 26.05 -23.45 -4.92
CA GLU A 20 26.32 -22.27 -5.75
C GLU A 20 25.18 -22.01 -6.75
N LYS A 21 24.63 -23.06 -7.37
CA LYS A 21 23.49 -22.95 -8.28
C LYS A 21 22.24 -22.48 -7.54
N GLU A 22 21.95 -23.04 -6.36
CA GLU A 22 20.81 -22.63 -5.54
C GLU A 22 20.95 -21.18 -5.07
N ASN A 23 22.14 -20.76 -4.65
CA ASN A 23 22.39 -19.38 -4.26
C ASN A 23 22.14 -18.38 -5.40
N LYS A 24 22.60 -18.71 -6.61
CA LYS A 24 22.32 -17.88 -7.81
C LYS A 24 20.84 -17.80 -8.09
N TYR A 25 20.14 -18.94 -8.04
CA TYR A 25 18.70 -19.00 -8.24
C TYR A 25 17.92 -18.16 -7.22
N ILE A 26 18.20 -18.33 -5.92
CA ILE A 26 17.57 -17.58 -4.85
C ILE A 26 17.82 -16.07 -5.02
N MET A 27 19.04 -15.69 -5.38
CA MET A 27 19.37 -14.28 -5.61
C MET A 27 18.53 -13.68 -6.74
N THR A 28 18.40 -14.39 -7.87
CA THR A 28 17.52 -13.96 -8.97
C THR A 28 16.07 -13.83 -8.51
N CYS A 29 15.52 -14.85 -7.83
CA CYS A 29 14.14 -14.79 -7.33
C CYS A 29 13.92 -13.61 -6.37
N ILE A 30 14.86 -13.36 -5.46
CA ILE A 30 14.76 -12.23 -4.53
C ILE A 30 14.80 -10.89 -5.28
N LEU A 31 15.66 -10.75 -6.29
CA LEU A 31 15.73 -9.54 -7.10
C LEU A 31 14.42 -9.30 -7.86
N ASP A 32 13.86 -10.34 -8.47
CA ASP A 32 12.59 -10.25 -9.20
C ASP A 32 11.44 -9.88 -8.25
N MET A 33 11.33 -10.56 -7.10
CA MET A 33 10.33 -10.25 -6.09
C MET A 33 10.45 -8.81 -5.59
N ARG A 34 11.67 -8.32 -5.36
CA ARG A 34 11.91 -6.93 -4.95
C ARG A 34 11.48 -5.95 -6.01
N TYR A 35 11.84 -6.20 -7.27
CA TYR A 35 11.48 -5.34 -8.38
C TYR A 35 9.95 -5.23 -8.52
N THR A 36 9.24 -6.37 -8.53
CA THR A 36 7.78 -6.40 -8.61
C THR A 36 7.13 -5.67 -7.43
N LEU A 37 7.67 -5.83 -6.22
CA LEU A 37 7.18 -5.14 -5.02
C LEU A 37 7.37 -3.62 -5.12
N GLU A 38 8.52 -3.17 -5.60
CA GLU A 38 8.81 -1.74 -5.80
C GLU A 38 7.89 -1.13 -6.86
N GLU A 39 7.70 -1.81 -7.99
CA GLU A 39 6.80 -1.38 -9.06
C GLU A 39 5.34 -1.30 -8.58
N THR A 40 4.87 -2.33 -7.89
CA THR A 40 3.51 -2.38 -7.32
C THR A 40 3.31 -1.24 -6.32
N ASN A 41 4.30 -1.00 -5.46
CA ASN A 41 4.24 0.12 -4.50
C ASN A 41 4.22 1.47 -5.20
N HIS A 42 4.98 1.65 -6.28
CA HIS A 42 4.97 2.89 -7.06
C HIS A 42 3.59 3.11 -7.70
N SER A 43 3.05 2.09 -8.34
CA SER A 43 1.71 2.12 -8.94
C SER A 43 0.63 2.43 -7.90
N ARG A 44 0.66 1.76 -6.74
CA ARG A 44 -0.25 2.03 -5.62
C ARG A 44 -0.19 3.49 -5.17
N LYS A 45 1.01 4.04 -4.97
CA LYS A 45 1.18 5.44 -4.54
C LYS A 45 0.63 6.43 -5.57
N LYS A 46 0.80 6.15 -6.86
CA LYS A 46 0.24 6.98 -7.94
C LYS A 46 -1.29 6.95 -7.92
N MET A 47 -1.87 5.76 -7.83
CA MET A 47 -3.31 5.57 -7.74
C MET A 47 -3.90 6.24 -6.50
N GLU A 48 -3.26 6.13 -5.34
CA GLU A 48 -3.69 6.79 -4.10
C GLU A 48 -3.69 8.32 -4.23
N LYS A 49 -2.68 8.89 -4.90
CA LYS A 49 -2.61 10.33 -5.16
C LYS A 49 -3.75 10.78 -6.08
N GLU A 50 -4.00 10.06 -7.16
CA GLU A 50 -5.08 10.35 -8.10
C GLU A 50 -6.45 10.23 -7.43
N ASN A 51 -6.66 9.16 -6.65
CA ASN A 51 -7.90 8.97 -5.91
C ASN A 51 -8.16 10.09 -4.90
N ARG A 52 -7.13 10.57 -4.20
CA ARG A 52 -7.27 11.72 -3.29
C ARG A 52 -7.73 12.99 -4.03
N ILE A 53 -7.13 13.28 -5.19
CA ILE A 53 -7.49 14.46 -5.99
C ILE A 53 -8.94 14.33 -6.49
N LEU A 54 -9.30 13.16 -7.02
CA LEU A 54 -10.65 12.90 -7.51
C LEU A 54 -11.68 12.98 -6.39
N LEU A 55 -11.35 12.46 -5.19
CA LEU A 55 -12.21 12.55 -4.02
C LEU A 55 -12.43 14.01 -3.63
N GLU A 56 -11.36 14.80 -3.50
CA GLU A 56 -11.46 16.24 -3.19
C GLU A 56 -12.33 16.97 -4.23
N GLN A 57 -12.10 16.74 -5.52
CA GLN A 57 -12.87 17.34 -6.61
C GLN A 57 -14.33 16.90 -6.58
N SER A 58 -14.61 15.62 -6.33
CA SER A 58 -15.97 15.08 -6.28
C SER A 58 -16.81 15.64 -5.12
N GLN A 59 -16.14 16.20 -4.11
CA GLN A 59 -16.74 16.68 -2.88
C GLN A 59 -16.69 18.21 -2.72
N THR A 60 -16.22 18.92 -3.74
CA THR A 60 -16.05 20.38 -3.73
C THR A 60 -16.88 20.98 -4.86
N ASP A 61 -17.60 22.05 -4.57
CA ASP A 61 -18.31 22.82 -5.59
C ASP A 61 -17.32 23.57 -6.46
N ALA A 62 -17.43 23.42 -7.79
CA ALA A 62 -16.44 23.93 -8.73
C ALA A 62 -16.45 25.47 -8.85
N LEU A 63 -17.56 26.13 -8.54
CA LEU A 63 -17.71 27.57 -8.67
C LEU A 63 -17.15 28.32 -7.44
N THR A 64 -17.41 27.79 -6.25
CA THR A 64 -17.14 28.48 -4.98
C THR A 64 -15.98 27.87 -4.19
N GLY A 65 -15.58 26.63 -4.49
CA GLY A 65 -14.55 25.91 -3.74
C GLY A 65 -15.00 25.42 -2.36
N ILE A 66 -16.28 25.61 -2.01
CA ILE A 66 -16.83 25.12 -0.73
C ILE A 66 -17.25 23.64 -0.86
N PRO A 67 -17.41 22.90 0.27
CA PRO A 67 -18.00 21.58 0.27
C PRO A 67 -19.32 21.55 -0.51
N ASN A 68 -19.42 20.64 -1.48
CA ASN A 68 -20.67 20.48 -2.20
C ASN A 68 -21.73 19.81 -1.33
N ARG A 69 -22.97 19.74 -1.85
CA ARG A 69 -24.12 19.17 -1.13
C ARG A 69 -23.87 17.75 -0.62
N TYR A 70 -23.17 16.91 -1.41
CA TYR A 70 -22.84 15.55 -1.01
C TYR A 70 -21.91 15.52 0.22
N ARG A 71 -20.83 16.32 0.20
CA ARG A 71 -19.92 16.43 1.35
C ARG A 71 -20.61 17.02 2.58
N LEU A 72 -21.48 18.01 2.37
CA LEU A 72 -22.26 18.64 3.42
C LEU A 72 -23.18 17.63 4.11
N GLU A 73 -23.90 16.81 3.35
CA GLU A 73 -24.80 15.77 3.87
C GLU A 73 -24.05 14.75 4.74
N GLN A 74 -22.93 14.24 4.24
CA GLN A 74 -22.07 13.32 5.01
C GLN A 74 -21.54 13.95 6.31
N HIS A 75 -21.16 15.23 6.25
CA HIS A 75 -20.67 15.93 7.42
C HIS A 75 -21.79 16.19 8.43
N ALA A 76 -22.96 16.62 7.95
CA ALA A 76 -24.13 16.90 8.78
C ALA A 76 -24.55 15.66 9.56
N GLN A 77 -24.60 14.49 8.93
CA GLN A 77 -24.92 13.24 9.63
C GLN A 77 -23.96 12.98 10.80
N LYS A 78 -22.65 13.09 10.58
CA LYS A 78 -21.65 12.90 11.65
C LYS A 78 -21.80 13.90 12.79
N VAL A 79 -22.09 15.16 12.46
CA VAL A 79 -22.30 16.22 13.46
C VAL A 79 -23.55 15.94 14.29
N PHE A 80 -24.64 15.53 13.65
CA PHE A 80 -25.88 15.19 14.35
C PHE A 80 -25.71 13.96 15.23
N ASP A 81 -25.07 12.90 14.74
CA ASP A 81 -24.80 11.69 15.53
C ASP A 81 -23.99 12.03 16.79
N HIS A 82 -22.91 12.80 16.62
CA HIS A 82 -22.07 13.25 17.73
C HIS A 82 -22.83 14.16 18.71
N ALA A 83 -23.67 15.06 18.20
CA ALA A 83 -24.44 15.97 19.05
C ALA A 83 -25.49 15.24 19.90
N VAL A 84 -26.08 14.18 19.36
CA VAL A 84 -26.99 13.30 20.11
C VAL A 84 -26.24 12.56 21.21
N GLU A 85 -25.06 12.01 20.90
CA GLU A 85 -24.21 11.28 21.85
C GLU A 85 -23.76 12.18 23.01
N GLU A 86 -23.21 13.34 22.70
CA GLU A 86 -22.67 14.29 23.68
C GLU A 86 -23.73 15.23 24.28
N LYS A 87 -24.98 15.16 23.81
CA LYS A 87 -26.10 16.01 24.22
C LYS A 87 -25.80 17.51 24.10
N ILE A 88 -25.16 17.89 23.00
CA ILE A 88 -24.83 19.29 22.69
C ILE A 88 -25.77 19.87 21.63
N PRO A 89 -26.10 21.17 21.70
CA PRO A 89 -26.94 21.81 20.69
C PRO A 89 -26.19 22.00 19.36
N VAL A 90 -26.92 21.92 18.24
CA VAL A 90 -26.42 22.20 16.88
C VAL A 90 -27.21 23.36 16.29
N ALA A 91 -26.52 24.28 15.64
CA ALA A 91 -27.11 25.37 14.86
C ALA A 91 -26.82 25.16 13.37
N VAL A 92 -27.78 25.51 12.52
CA VAL A 92 -27.66 25.48 11.05
C VAL A 92 -28.12 26.82 10.51
N GLU A 93 -27.30 27.43 9.66
CA GLU A 93 -27.58 28.70 8.98
C GLU A 93 -27.80 28.44 7.48
N ILE A 94 -28.82 29.08 6.91
CA ILE A 94 -29.13 29.06 5.48
C ILE A 94 -29.08 30.51 5.00
N LEU A 95 -28.26 30.76 3.98
CA LEU A 95 -28.10 32.06 3.34
C LEU A 95 -28.82 32.02 1.98
N ASP A 96 -29.67 33.03 1.71
CA ASP A 96 -30.38 33.26 0.44
C ASP A 96 -29.87 34.56 -0.21
#